data_AF-I4Y8H3-F1
#
_entry.id   AF-I4Y8H3-F1
#
_cell.length_a   1.000
_cell.length_b   1.000
_cell.length_c   1.000
_cell.angle_alpha   90.00
_cell.angle_beta   90.00
_cell.angle_gamma   90.00
#
_symmetry.space_group_name_H-M   'P 1'
#
loop_
_entity.id
_entity.type
_entity.pdbx_description
1 polymer ?
#
loop_
_entity_poly.entity_id
_entity_poly.type
_entity_poly.pdbx_seq_one_letter_code
_entity_poly.pdbx_strand_id
1 'polypeptide(L)'
;METNQLNRNNKIWSKYLQCVESNQAAFLPQSIHQFVLQRCTNKPPKKFDRSVIERYLHNQDRLRFTIDQMRINNFKPTLDDYKFILDRFALMGSRSGCRRIMREVLDNGLQLDLECYNTTLMAYVRWIHRQKRNNHQDTRPQRIISAEISGLLEEMAKNSIQPNEDTYNYVLSILKDIQDFDGLIQLLESTYGIDISNPDQQPIQFLDFHAQNPEIIPPKVSPSVLRSIIDAVGNHSNLSTLISVFEALVNPITKDGIQTYVWKVTPEEASTSQVSIKGKNLSVSVLDRLLYHITQKGPSFLVKHYLQYAMWAYNEEKANNMAYRNSILDNASLDSLKHAHMRIPRIFFSAQLLTSIRIGVLDHHGIKIGVIRYLIDKLPMIIQSQEEEYQELANWTKEYESKVNELLTNEEATKMDNETFDNLLSKFETDIKLLNERASTLKLHNRFLRVAGNTWMPKVWEQVASRRRQSREKVRLQAEKEEREEKAKTLQDDYFVAASAPVS
;
A
#
# COMPACT_ATOMS: atom_id res chain seq x y z
N MET A 1 21.01 -5.70 -19.30
CA MET A 1 21.85 -5.41 -18.11
C MET A 1 21.79 -6.51 -17.07
N GLU A 2 20.60 -7.02 -16.69
CA GLU A 2 20.46 -8.10 -15.70
C GLU A 2 21.21 -9.40 -16.06
N THR A 3 21.23 -9.78 -17.34
CA THR A 3 21.97 -10.95 -17.84
C THR A 3 23.49 -10.82 -17.68
N ASN A 4 24.04 -9.63 -17.96
CA ASN A 4 25.48 -9.37 -17.80
C ASN A 4 25.88 -9.34 -16.32
N GLN A 5 25.02 -8.81 -15.45
CA GLN A 5 25.26 -8.80 -14.01
C GLN A 5 25.18 -10.20 -13.40
N LEU A 6 24.19 -11.00 -13.81
CA LEU A 6 24.08 -12.41 -13.43
C LEU A 6 25.32 -13.21 -13.85
N ASN A 7 25.80 -13.00 -15.08
CA ASN A 7 27.03 -13.64 -15.56
C ASN A 7 28.26 -13.23 -14.75
N ARG A 8 28.34 -11.96 -14.33
CA ARG A 8 29.42 -11.50 -13.45
C ARG A 8 29.37 -12.17 -12.08
N ASN A 9 28.19 -12.24 -11.47
CA ASN A 9 28.03 -12.82 -10.13
C ASN A 9 28.32 -14.32 -10.12
N ASN A 10 27.88 -15.04 -11.16
CA ASN A 10 28.24 -16.45 -11.34
C ASN A 10 29.75 -16.63 -11.55
N LYS A 11 30.42 -15.76 -12.32
CA LYS A 11 31.87 -15.81 -12.49
C LYS A 11 32.62 -15.59 -11.17
N ILE A 12 32.19 -14.63 -10.35
CA ILE A 12 32.77 -14.39 -9.02
C ILE A 12 32.60 -15.63 -8.15
N TRP A 13 31.39 -16.19 -8.12
CA TRP A 13 31.09 -17.40 -7.36
C TRP A 13 31.92 -18.61 -7.81
N SER A 14 32.02 -18.87 -9.11
CA SER A 14 32.82 -19.98 -9.65
C SER A 14 34.31 -19.82 -9.33
N LYS A 15 34.85 -18.60 -9.41
CA LYS A 15 36.25 -18.35 -9.01
C LYS A 15 36.47 -18.55 -7.51
N TYR A 16 35.52 -18.11 -6.69
CA TYR A 16 35.58 -18.34 -5.25
C TYR A 16 35.54 -19.84 -4.92
N LEU A 17 34.63 -20.60 -5.53
CA LEU A 17 34.58 -22.06 -5.37
C LEU A 17 35.89 -22.72 -5.80
N GLN A 18 36.48 -22.32 -6.93
CA GLN A 18 37.76 -22.85 -7.38
C GLN A 18 38.88 -22.59 -6.37
N CYS A 19 38.92 -21.42 -5.73
CA CYS A 19 39.87 -21.11 -4.66
C CYS A 19 39.61 -21.93 -3.38
N VAL A 20 38.35 -22.24 -3.09
CA VAL A 20 37.99 -23.07 -1.94
C VAL A 20 38.36 -24.54 -2.18
N GLU A 21 38.04 -25.06 -3.36
CA GLU A 21 38.34 -26.45 -3.78
C GLU A 21 39.84 -26.71 -3.95
N SER A 22 40.63 -25.70 -4.36
CA SER A 22 42.08 -25.81 -4.45
C SER A 22 42.80 -25.79 -3.08
N ASN A 23 42.04 -25.85 -1.99
CA ASN A 23 42.52 -25.78 -0.60
C ASN A 23 43.26 -24.46 -0.27
N GLN A 24 43.08 -23.43 -1.10
CA GLN A 24 43.56 -22.07 -0.83
C GLN A 24 42.62 -21.29 0.10
N ALA A 25 41.45 -21.87 0.43
CA ALA A 25 40.46 -21.28 1.34
C ALA A 25 41.08 -20.80 2.65
N ALA A 26 41.96 -21.58 3.27
CA ALA A 26 42.57 -21.26 4.56
C ALA A 26 43.43 -19.98 4.53
N PHE A 27 43.86 -19.54 3.34
CA PHE A 27 44.68 -18.35 3.15
C PHE A 27 43.89 -17.14 2.67
N LEU A 28 42.59 -17.28 2.40
CA LEU A 28 41.78 -16.15 1.95
C LEU A 28 41.50 -15.20 3.13
N PRO A 29 41.83 -13.90 3.01
CA PRO A 29 41.46 -12.92 4.01
C PRO A 29 39.94 -12.82 4.17
N GLN A 30 39.49 -12.50 5.39
CA GLN A 30 38.07 -12.25 5.70
C GLN A 30 37.39 -11.28 4.72
N SER A 31 38.11 -10.24 4.29
CA SER A 31 37.61 -9.25 3.34
C SER A 31 37.21 -9.84 1.98
N ILE A 32 37.86 -10.93 1.54
CA ILE A 32 37.48 -11.64 0.31
C ILE A 32 36.17 -12.39 0.51
N HIS A 33 36.00 -13.08 1.65
CA HIS A 33 34.75 -13.76 1.96
C HIS A 33 33.58 -12.76 2.03
N GLN A 34 33.77 -11.62 2.69
CA GLN A 34 32.77 -10.54 2.77
C GLN A 34 32.48 -9.93 1.39
N PHE A 35 33.52 -9.71 0.57
CA PHE A 35 33.35 -9.24 -0.80
C PHE A 35 32.52 -10.22 -1.64
N VAL A 36 32.81 -11.52 -1.54
CA VAL A 36 32.04 -12.56 -2.22
C VAL A 36 30.62 -12.59 -1.70
N LEU A 37 30.39 -12.51 -0.39
CA LEU A 37 29.06 -12.44 0.21
C LEU A 37 28.24 -11.30 -0.42
N GLN A 38 28.82 -10.10 -0.49
CA GLN A 38 28.16 -8.91 -1.03
C GLN A 38 27.92 -8.96 -2.55
N ARG A 39 28.78 -9.65 -3.30
CA ARG A 39 28.77 -9.64 -4.79
C ARG A 39 28.27 -10.92 -5.44
N CYS A 40 28.17 -12.04 -4.71
CA CYS A 40 27.69 -13.31 -5.25
C CYS A 40 26.16 -13.34 -5.45
N THR A 41 25.44 -12.36 -4.89
CA THR A 41 24.00 -12.23 -5.00
C THR A 41 23.58 -11.10 -5.92
N ASN A 42 22.56 -11.33 -6.73
CA ASN A 42 21.93 -10.27 -7.51
C ASN A 42 21.03 -9.43 -6.61
N LYS A 43 20.87 -8.14 -6.95
CA LYS A 43 19.79 -7.34 -6.38
C LYS A 43 18.46 -7.98 -6.77
N PRO A 44 17.53 -8.22 -5.83
CA PRO A 44 16.23 -8.82 -6.14
C PRO A 44 15.55 -8.02 -7.26
N PRO A 45 14.97 -8.68 -8.27
CA PRO A 45 14.25 -7.95 -9.29
C PRO A 45 13.00 -7.31 -8.68
N LYS A 46 12.57 -6.20 -9.28
CA LYS A 46 11.37 -5.48 -8.86
C LYS A 46 10.09 -6.32 -8.99
N LYS A 47 10.11 -7.40 -9.79
CA LYS A 47 9.00 -8.34 -9.98
C LYS A 47 9.47 -9.78 -9.74
N PHE A 48 8.84 -10.47 -8.79
CA PHE A 48 9.14 -11.85 -8.45
C PHE A 48 8.29 -12.81 -9.30
N ASP A 49 8.79 -13.19 -10.47
CA ASP A 49 8.18 -14.28 -11.25
C ASP A 49 8.71 -15.65 -10.77
N ARG A 50 7.98 -16.74 -11.06
CA ARG A 50 8.30 -18.08 -10.55
C ARG A 50 9.73 -18.53 -10.89
N SER A 51 10.17 -18.31 -12.13
CA SER A 51 11.54 -18.65 -12.58
C SER A 51 12.63 -17.79 -11.96
N VAL A 52 12.26 -16.60 -11.46
CA VAL A 52 13.17 -15.76 -10.68
C VAL A 52 13.31 -16.34 -9.30
N ILE A 53 12.22 -16.73 -8.64
CA ILE A 53 12.24 -17.26 -7.27
C ILE A 53 13.17 -18.48 -7.16
N GLU A 54 13.08 -19.42 -8.10
CA GLU A 54 13.96 -20.61 -8.13
C GLU A 54 15.44 -20.22 -8.27
N ARG A 55 15.75 -19.25 -9.15
CA ARG A 55 17.12 -18.71 -9.29
C ARG A 55 17.62 -18.02 -8.03
N TYR A 56 16.74 -17.43 -7.24
CA TYR A 56 17.09 -16.79 -5.98
C TYR A 56 17.24 -17.77 -4.82
N LEU A 57 16.53 -18.90 -4.82
CA LEU A 57 16.75 -19.97 -3.84
C LEU A 57 18.18 -20.50 -3.91
N HIS A 58 18.75 -20.62 -5.11
CA HIS A 58 20.16 -21.01 -5.30
C HIS A 58 21.15 -20.03 -4.66
N ASN A 59 20.78 -18.74 -4.53
CA ASN A 59 21.63 -17.76 -3.86
C ASN A 59 21.63 -17.96 -2.33
N GLN A 60 20.62 -18.61 -1.73
CA GLN A 60 20.61 -18.90 -0.29
C GLN A 60 21.74 -19.85 0.10
N ASP A 61 21.94 -20.90 -0.71
CA ASP A 61 23.00 -21.88 -0.47
C ASP A 61 24.38 -21.23 -0.61
N ARG A 62 24.55 -20.33 -1.58
CA ARG A 62 25.80 -19.56 -1.75
C ARG A 62 26.11 -18.68 -0.55
N LEU A 63 25.11 -17.95 -0.05
CA LEU A 63 25.27 -17.07 1.11
C LEU A 63 25.65 -17.87 2.36
N ARG A 64 24.94 -18.98 2.61
CA ARG A 64 25.24 -19.88 3.73
C ARG A 64 26.63 -20.48 3.62
N PHE A 65 26.95 -21.04 2.46
CA PHE A 65 28.27 -21.60 2.20
C PHE A 65 29.38 -20.57 2.44
N THR A 66 29.19 -19.32 2.02
CA THR A 66 30.20 -18.26 2.24
C THR A 66 30.44 -18.01 3.72
N ILE A 67 29.37 -17.91 4.54
CA ILE A 67 29.51 -17.76 5.99
C ILE A 67 30.11 -19.01 6.65
N ASP A 68 29.73 -20.21 6.18
CA ASP A 68 30.27 -21.46 6.69
C ASP A 68 31.78 -21.52 6.46
N GLN A 69 32.25 -21.11 5.28
CA GLN A 69 33.67 -21.01 4.97
C GLN A 69 34.40 -19.99 5.85
N MET A 70 33.78 -18.83 6.15
CA MET A 70 34.36 -17.88 7.11
C MET A 70 34.58 -18.54 8.47
N ARG A 71 33.59 -19.30 8.95
CA ARG A 71 33.67 -20.01 10.24
C ARG A 71 34.69 -21.14 10.23
N ILE A 72 34.75 -21.94 9.16
CA ILE A 72 35.74 -23.02 8.99
C ILE A 72 37.16 -22.45 9.03
N ASN A 73 37.37 -21.25 8.47
CA ASN A 73 38.64 -20.54 8.50
C ASN A 73 38.90 -19.77 9.80
N ASN A 74 38.14 -20.05 10.87
CA ASN A 74 38.21 -19.38 12.19
C ASN A 74 37.96 -17.86 12.17
N PHE A 75 37.35 -17.32 11.11
CA PHE A 75 36.85 -15.95 11.12
C PHE A 75 35.50 -15.90 11.84
N LYS A 76 35.26 -14.82 12.61
CA LYS A 76 33.98 -14.54 13.24
C LYS A 76 33.18 -13.60 12.33
N PRO A 77 32.07 -14.06 11.70
CA PRO A 77 31.20 -13.18 10.95
C PRO A 77 30.65 -12.06 11.84
N THR A 78 30.54 -10.84 11.30
CA THR A 78 30.01 -9.71 12.05
C THR A 78 28.48 -9.69 12.00
N LEU A 79 27.85 -8.85 12.84
CA LEU A 79 26.40 -8.63 12.76
C LEU A 79 26.01 -8.08 11.37
N ASP A 80 26.84 -7.23 10.77
CA ASP A 80 26.58 -6.67 9.43
C ASP A 80 26.60 -7.74 8.33
N ASP A 81 27.48 -8.74 8.45
CA ASP A 81 27.52 -9.89 7.54
C ASP A 81 26.19 -10.67 7.62
N TYR A 82 25.68 -10.89 8.84
CA TYR A 82 24.39 -11.55 9.06
C TYR A 82 23.20 -10.68 8.63
N LYS A 83 23.21 -9.37 8.87
CA LYS A 83 22.18 -8.43 8.40
C LYS A 83 22.07 -8.43 6.88
N PHE A 84 23.22 -8.44 6.19
CA PHE A 84 23.24 -8.55 4.73
C PHE A 84 22.56 -9.84 4.26
N ILE A 85 22.84 -10.98 4.90
CA ILE A 85 22.18 -12.25 4.58
C ILE A 85 20.69 -12.19 4.92
N LEU A 86 20.32 -11.66 6.09
CA LEU A 86 18.93 -11.47 6.49
C LEU A 86 18.15 -10.65 5.46
N ASP A 87 18.71 -9.53 4.99
CA ASP A 87 18.11 -8.71 3.93
C ASP A 87 17.88 -9.57 2.68
N ARG A 88 18.91 -10.29 2.20
CA ARG A 88 18.77 -11.15 1.02
C ARG A 88 17.70 -12.22 1.19
N PHE A 89 17.65 -12.88 2.35
CA PHE A 89 16.64 -13.89 2.65
C PHE A 89 15.23 -13.29 2.76
N ALA A 90 15.11 -12.10 3.35
CA ALA A 90 13.85 -11.40 3.49
C ALA A 90 13.32 -10.95 2.13
N LEU A 91 14.20 -10.42 1.28
CA LEU A 91 13.86 -10.05 -0.08
C LEU A 91 13.30 -11.24 -0.88
N MET A 92 13.80 -12.45 -0.63
CA MET A 92 13.30 -13.70 -1.22
C MET A 92 11.99 -14.23 -0.59
N GLY A 93 11.53 -13.62 0.51
CA GLY A 93 10.41 -14.11 1.30
C GLY A 93 10.71 -15.44 2.01
N SER A 94 11.95 -15.64 2.46
CA SER A 94 12.38 -16.87 3.15
C SER A 94 12.27 -16.72 4.67
N ARG A 95 11.04 -16.78 5.20
CA ARG A 95 10.79 -16.62 6.65
C ARG A 95 11.58 -17.61 7.53
N SER A 96 11.64 -18.88 7.12
CA SER A 96 12.36 -19.93 7.85
C SER A 96 13.87 -19.73 7.80
N GLY A 97 14.38 -19.23 6.67
CA GLY A 97 15.78 -18.89 6.53
C GLY A 97 16.16 -17.69 7.40
N CYS A 98 15.33 -16.64 7.44
CA CYS A 98 15.54 -15.50 8.36
C CYS A 98 15.58 -15.95 9.82
N ARG A 99 14.60 -16.76 10.28
CA ARG A 99 14.58 -17.29 11.65
C ARG A 99 15.78 -18.18 11.98
N ARG A 100 16.33 -18.91 10.99
CA ARG A 100 17.55 -19.69 11.18
C ARG A 100 18.76 -18.76 11.34
N ILE A 101 18.89 -17.74 10.50
CA ILE A 101 19.99 -16.77 10.62
C ILE A 101 19.92 -16.00 11.95
N MET A 102 18.73 -15.59 12.40
CA MET A 102 18.58 -14.94 13.72
C MET A 102 19.07 -15.83 14.88
N ARG A 103 18.76 -17.14 14.84
CA ARG A 103 19.29 -18.11 15.81
C ARG A 103 20.80 -18.22 15.71
N GLU A 104 21.34 -18.31 14.50
CA GLU A 104 22.80 -18.36 14.29
C GLU A 104 23.49 -17.08 14.83
N VAL A 105 22.88 -15.89 14.71
CA VAL A 105 23.41 -14.66 15.33
C VAL A 105 23.51 -14.81 16.85
N LEU A 106 22.44 -15.29 17.49
CA LEU A 106 22.40 -15.51 18.94
C LEU A 106 23.38 -16.59 19.40
N ASP A 107 23.49 -17.70 18.65
CA ASP A 107 24.41 -18.81 18.94
C ASP A 107 25.88 -18.36 18.87
N ASN A 108 26.19 -17.34 18.06
CA ASN A 108 27.51 -16.72 17.99
C ASN A 108 27.74 -15.63 19.06
N GLY A 109 26.81 -15.46 20.01
CA GLY A 109 26.90 -14.46 21.07
C GLY A 109 26.72 -13.02 20.58
N LEU A 110 26.17 -12.82 19.39
CA LEU A 110 25.85 -11.49 18.87
C LEU A 110 24.43 -11.09 19.29
N GLN A 111 24.24 -9.79 19.53
CA GLN A 111 22.93 -9.24 19.87
C GLN A 111 22.15 -8.88 18.60
N LEU A 112 20.89 -9.30 18.55
CA LEU A 112 19.96 -8.88 17.50
C LEU A 112 19.55 -7.42 17.74
N ASP A 113 19.37 -6.67 16.66
CA ASP A 113 18.87 -5.30 16.70
C ASP A 113 17.50 -5.18 16.03
N LEU A 114 16.92 -3.98 16.11
CA LEU A 114 15.61 -3.67 15.52
C LEU A 114 15.56 -3.97 14.00
N GLU A 115 16.66 -3.72 13.29
CA GLU A 115 16.76 -3.97 11.84
C GLU A 115 16.63 -5.47 11.52
N CYS A 116 17.22 -6.36 12.32
CA CYS A 116 17.09 -7.81 12.14
C CYS A 116 15.63 -8.28 12.26
N TYR A 117 14.88 -7.75 13.23
CA TYR A 117 13.46 -8.07 13.43
C TYR A 117 12.60 -7.53 12.28
N ASN A 118 12.77 -6.26 11.91
CA ASN A 118 12.03 -5.64 10.79
C ASN A 118 12.29 -6.35 9.46
N THR A 119 13.54 -6.71 9.20
CA THR A 119 13.92 -7.49 8.01
C THR A 119 13.25 -8.86 8.00
N THR A 120 13.19 -9.52 9.15
CA THR A 120 12.50 -10.80 9.28
C THR A 120 10.99 -10.65 9.04
N LEU A 121 10.32 -9.65 9.62
CA LEU A 121 8.91 -9.38 9.37
C LEU A 121 8.61 -9.04 7.89
N MET A 122 9.50 -8.29 7.24
CA MET A 122 9.42 -8.07 5.78
C MET A 122 9.46 -9.39 5.00
N ALA A 123 10.24 -10.38 5.45
CA ALA A 123 10.27 -11.71 4.86
C ALA A 123 8.89 -12.39 4.90
N TYR A 124 8.16 -12.24 6.02
CA TYR A 124 6.79 -12.76 6.17
C TYR A 124 5.83 -12.08 5.19
N VAL A 125 5.82 -10.75 5.11
CA VAL A 125 4.96 -10.01 4.17
C VAL A 125 5.19 -10.49 2.73
N ARG A 126 6.45 -10.58 2.31
CA ARG A 126 6.81 -11.03 0.95
C ARG A 126 6.44 -12.50 0.71
N TRP A 127 6.63 -13.35 1.71
CA TRP A 127 6.21 -14.75 1.64
C TRP A 127 4.70 -14.85 1.41
N ILE A 128 3.88 -14.12 2.16
CA ILE A 128 2.41 -14.15 2.02
C ILE A 128 1.98 -13.63 0.64
N HIS A 129 2.51 -12.48 0.21
CA HIS A 129 2.22 -11.94 -1.12
C HIS A 129 2.58 -12.93 -2.24
N ARG A 130 3.67 -13.68 -2.09
CA ARG A 130 4.07 -14.74 -3.04
C ARG A 130 3.07 -15.91 -3.04
N GLN A 131 2.59 -16.35 -1.87
CA GLN A 131 1.58 -17.41 -1.80
C GLN A 131 0.28 -17.00 -2.50
N LYS A 132 -0.21 -15.77 -2.24
CA LYS A 132 -1.39 -15.21 -2.91
C LYS A 132 -1.23 -15.17 -4.43
N ARG A 133 -0.05 -14.77 -4.95
CA ARG A 133 0.20 -14.70 -6.39
C ARG A 133 0.25 -16.07 -7.07
N ASN A 134 0.79 -17.09 -6.40
CA ASN A 134 0.91 -18.44 -6.96
C ASN A 134 -0.38 -19.26 -6.82
N ASN A 135 -1.45 -18.69 -6.26
CA ASN A 135 -2.70 -19.37 -5.92
C ASN A 135 -2.47 -20.66 -5.11
N HIS A 136 -1.34 -20.73 -4.38
CA HIS A 136 -1.07 -21.80 -3.46
C HIS A 136 -1.84 -21.51 -2.20
N GLN A 137 -2.93 -22.24 -2.00
CA GLN A 137 -3.53 -22.43 -0.68
C GLN A 137 -2.54 -23.26 0.15
N ASP A 138 -1.45 -22.65 0.62
CA ASP A 138 -0.67 -23.25 1.71
C ASP A 138 -1.62 -23.28 2.92
N THR A 139 -2.09 -24.48 3.25
CA THR A 139 -3.04 -24.77 4.34
C THR A 139 -2.43 -24.60 5.72
N ARG A 140 -1.19 -24.12 5.84
CA ARG A 140 -0.61 -23.77 7.13
C ARG A 140 -1.58 -22.89 7.92
N PRO A 141 -1.99 -23.31 9.12
CA PRO A 141 -2.96 -22.57 9.91
C PRO A 141 -2.48 -21.13 10.10
N GLN A 142 -3.34 -20.16 9.78
CA GLN A 142 -3.11 -18.72 10.04
C GLN A 142 -2.58 -18.49 11.47
N ARG A 143 -3.08 -19.31 12.41
CA ARG A 143 -2.65 -19.39 13.81
C ARG A 143 -1.15 -19.58 14.01
N ILE A 144 -0.47 -20.38 13.18
CA ILE A 144 0.99 -20.59 13.30
C ILE A 144 1.72 -19.31 12.95
N ILE A 145 1.30 -18.61 11.90
CA ILE A 145 1.95 -17.35 11.49
C ILE A 145 1.71 -16.27 12.53
N SER A 146 0.48 -16.16 13.04
CA SER A 146 0.14 -15.23 14.11
C SER A 146 0.99 -15.50 15.37
N ALA A 147 1.07 -16.77 15.81
CA ALA A 147 1.92 -17.16 16.94
C ALA A 147 3.42 -16.90 16.72
N GLU A 148 3.94 -17.12 15.51
CA GLU A 148 5.33 -16.81 15.16
C GLU A 148 5.60 -15.30 15.25
N ILE A 149 4.64 -14.45 14.90
CA ILE A 149 4.78 -12.98 14.96
C ILE A 149 4.66 -12.48 16.39
N SER A 150 3.69 -12.98 17.16
CA SER A 150 3.61 -12.68 18.60
C SER A 150 4.90 -13.08 19.31
N GLY A 151 5.45 -14.26 18.98
CA GLY A 151 6.74 -14.71 19.48
C GLY A 151 7.91 -13.78 19.11
N LEU A 152 7.93 -13.23 17.89
CA LEU A 152 8.93 -12.22 17.49
C LEU A 152 8.79 -10.92 18.32
N LEU A 153 7.57 -10.44 18.56
CA LEU A 153 7.35 -9.23 19.36
C LEU A 153 7.70 -9.46 20.84
N GLU A 154 7.39 -10.64 21.38
CA GLU A 154 7.81 -11.03 22.74
C GLU A 154 9.34 -11.14 22.86
N GLU A 155 10.01 -11.69 21.84
CA GLU A 155 11.48 -11.75 21.78
C GLU A 155 12.08 -10.33 21.75
N MET A 156 11.49 -9.39 20.99
CA MET A 156 11.89 -7.98 21.01
C MET A 156 11.74 -7.37 22.40
N ALA A 157 10.59 -7.59 23.06
CA ALA A 157 10.33 -7.09 24.40
C ALA A 157 11.30 -7.67 25.44
N LYS A 158 11.58 -8.98 25.38
CA LYS A 158 12.56 -9.66 26.27
C LYS A 158 13.97 -9.10 26.10
N ASN A 159 14.33 -8.69 24.89
CA ASN A 159 15.63 -8.08 24.60
C ASN A 159 15.64 -6.55 24.81
N SER A 160 14.57 -5.97 25.38
CA SER A 160 14.41 -4.53 25.58
C SER A 160 14.52 -3.71 24.29
N ILE A 161 14.12 -4.28 23.14
CA ILE A 161 14.11 -3.61 21.84
C ILE A 161 12.70 -3.09 21.59
N GLN A 162 12.55 -1.76 21.57
CA GLN A 162 11.27 -1.13 21.30
C GLN A 162 10.89 -1.27 19.80
N PRO A 163 9.70 -1.80 19.48
CA PRO A 163 9.20 -1.79 18.11
C PRO A 163 9.04 -0.37 17.57
N ASN A 164 9.35 -0.17 16.29
CA ASN A 164 9.12 1.11 15.62
C ASN A 164 7.89 1.08 14.72
N GLU A 165 7.59 2.20 14.06
CA GLU A 165 6.46 2.31 13.13
C GLU A 165 6.53 1.26 12.02
N ASP A 166 7.71 0.98 11.48
CA ASP A 166 7.88 -0.02 10.42
C ASP A 166 7.58 -1.44 10.92
N THR A 167 7.98 -1.77 12.17
CA THR A 167 7.63 -3.04 12.81
C THR A 167 6.13 -3.24 12.80
N TYR A 168 5.37 -2.26 13.31
CA TYR A 168 3.91 -2.34 13.36
C TYR A 168 3.27 -2.35 11.98
N ASN A 169 3.81 -1.59 11.01
CA ASN A 169 3.34 -1.61 9.63
C ASN A 169 3.47 -3.00 8.99
N TYR A 170 4.59 -3.71 9.23
CA TYR A 170 4.76 -5.07 8.76
C TYR A 170 3.80 -6.03 9.45
N VAL A 171 3.68 -5.97 10.77
CA VAL A 171 2.75 -6.83 11.54
C VAL A 171 1.32 -6.62 11.07
N LEU A 172 0.86 -5.37 10.95
CA LEU A 172 -0.47 -5.03 10.44
C LEU A 172 -0.71 -5.59 9.03
N SER A 173 0.27 -5.44 8.13
CA SER A 173 0.15 -5.99 6.77
C SER A 173 0.03 -7.51 6.82
N ILE A 174 0.81 -8.19 7.67
CA ILE A 174 0.74 -9.64 7.81
C ILE A 174 -0.62 -10.07 8.35
N LEU A 175 -1.09 -9.51 9.46
CA LEU A 175 -2.37 -9.84 10.10
C LEU A 175 -3.53 -9.66 9.13
N LYS A 176 -3.56 -8.53 8.41
CA LYS A 176 -4.51 -8.28 7.31
C LYS A 176 -4.42 -9.36 6.24
N ASP A 177 -3.21 -9.71 5.80
CA ASP A 177 -3.03 -10.64 4.69
C ASP A 177 -3.34 -12.10 5.04
N ILE A 178 -3.12 -12.51 6.30
CA ILE A 178 -3.52 -13.82 6.83
C ILE A 178 -4.97 -13.85 7.29
N GLN A 179 -5.70 -12.71 7.27
CA GLN A 179 -7.09 -12.59 7.73
C GLN A 179 -7.27 -12.87 9.23
N ASP A 180 -6.27 -12.56 10.05
CA ASP A 180 -6.38 -12.60 11.51
C ASP A 180 -6.93 -11.26 12.01
N PHE A 181 -8.26 -11.12 11.96
CA PHE A 181 -8.94 -9.87 12.29
C PHE A 181 -8.91 -9.57 13.79
N ASP A 182 -8.96 -10.60 14.64
CA ASP A 182 -8.89 -10.44 16.10
C ASP A 182 -7.51 -9.92 16.52
N GLY A 183 -6.43 -10.52 16.00
CA GLY A 183 -5.07 -10.03 16.23
C GLY A 183 -4.86 -8.62 15.70
N LEU A 184 -5.52 -8.27 14.57
CA LEU A 184 -5.47 -6.90 14.02
C LEU A 184 -6.20 -5.89 14.91
N ILE A 185 -7.38 -6.23 15.45
CA ILE A 185 -8.10 -5.38 16.41
C ILE A 185 -7.22 -5.15 17.64
N GLN A 186 -6.69 -6.22 18.23
CA GLN A 186 -5.82 -6.13 19.40
C GLN A 186 -4.59 -5.24 19.13
N LEU A 187 -3.98 -5.38 17.95
CA LEU A 187 -2.87 -4.52 17.54
C LEU A 187 -3.31 -3.05 17.45
N LEU A 188 -4.42 -2.76 16.79
CA LEU A 188 -4.90 -1.39 16.62
C LEU A 188 -5.27 -0.73 17.95
N GLU A 189 -5.93 -1.46 18.85
CA GLU A 189 -6.32 -0.97 20.17
C GLU A 189 -5.09 -0.70 21.04
N SER A 190 -4.16 -1.66 21.13
CA SER A 190 -3.00 -1.57 22.02
C SER A 190 -1.88 -0.66 21.51
N THR A 191 -1.70 -0.54 20.18
CA THR A 191 -0.56 0.20 19.60
C THR A 191 -0.96 1.53 19.00
N TYR A 192 -2.06 1.60 18.23
CA TYR A 192 -2.51 2.84 17.60
C TYR A 192 -3.59 3.57 18.41
N GLY A 193 -4.12 2.95 19.46
CA GLY A 193 -5.22 3.48 20.24
C GLY A 193 -6.53 3.58 19.46
N ILE A 194 -6.73 2.73 18.44
CA ILE A 194 -7.91 2.73 17.56
C ILE A 194 -8.83 1.58 17.97
N ASP A 195 -10.01 1.90 18.52
CA ASP A 195 -11.10 0.93 18.70
C ASP A 195 -11.93 0.88 17.40
N ILE A 196 -11.99 -0.27 16.73
CA ILE A 196 -12.80 -0.43 15.50
C ILE A 196 -14.30 -0.36 15.81
N SER A 197 -14.72 -0.75 17.02
CA SER A 197 -16.11 -0.72 17.47
C SER A 197 -16.58 0.70 17.79
N ASN A 198 -15.69 1.52 18.36
CA ASN A 198 -15.94 2.92 18.72
C ASN A 198 -14.81 3.82 18.20
N PRO A 199 -14.69 4.03 16.88
CA PRO A 199 -13.52 4.68 16.28
C PRO A 199 -13.43 6.18 16.61
N ASP A 200 -14.46 6.75 17.20
CA ASP A 200 -14.51 8.10 17.77
C ASP A 200 -13.88 8.22 19.17
N GLN A 201 -13.51 7.09 19.79
CA GLN A 201 -12.97 7.03 21.15
C GLN A 201 -11.68 6.20 21.18
N GLN A 202 -10.74 6.63 22.03
CA GLN A 202 -9.56 5.82 22.32
C GLN A 202 -9.92 4.73 23.33
N PRO A 203 -9.43 3.49 23.18
CA PRO A 203 -9.59 2.45 24.19
C PRO A 203 -9.06 2.89 25.55
N ILE A 204 -9.80 2.63 26.61
CA ILE A 204 -9.37 2.96 27.99
C ILE A 204 -8.03 2.30 28.32
N GLN A 205 -7.83 1.06 27.87
CA GLN A 205 -6.59 0.32 28.07
C GLN A 205 -5.37 1.02 27.44
N PHE A 206 -5.56 1.65 26.28
CA PHE A 206 -4.51 2.41 25.61
C PHE A 206 -4.16 3.67 26.40
N LEU A 207 -5.18 4.38 26.89
CA LEU A 207 -5.01 5.56 27.74
C LEU A 207 -4.28 5.23 29.05
N ASP A 208 -4.68 4.16 29.73
CA ASP A 208 -4.06 3.69 30.97
C ASP A 208 -2.60 3.29 30.74
N PHE A 209 -2.32 2.57 29.65
CA PHE A 209 -0.97 2.16 29.28
C PHE A 209 -0.07 3.37 29.00
N HIS A 210 -0.56 4.35 28.24
CA HIS A 210 0.21 5.56 27.91
C HIS A 210 0.38 6.48 29.13
N ALA A 211 -0.60 6.53 30.04
CA ALA A 211 -0.48 7.26 31.30
C ALA A 211 0.61 6.67 32.20
N GLN A 212 0.76 5.34 32.19
CA GLN A 212 1.83 4.63 32.92
C GLN A 212 3.19 4.73 32.22
N ASN A 213 3.20 4.85 30.88
CA ASN A 213 4.41 4.83 30.06
C ASN A 213 4.47 6.04 29.11
N PRO A 214 4.59 7.27 29.64
CA PRO A 214 4.54 8.48 28.83
C PRO A 214 5.73 8.63 27.86
N GLU A 215 6.80 7.87 28.06
CA GLU A 215 7.97 7.83 27.17
C GLU A 215 7.69 7.08 25.86
N ILE A 216 6.67 6.22 25.83
CA ILE A 216 6.33 5.42 24.65
C ILE A 216 5.43 6.25 23.73
N ILE A 217 6.02 6.79 22.67
CA ILE A 217 5.28 7.54 21.66
C ILE A 217 4.54 6.55 20.75
N PRO A 218 3.20 6.63 20.64
CA PRO A 218 2.45 5.72 19.79
C PRO A 218 2.82 5.91 18.31
N PRO A 219 2.86 4.83 17.52
CA PRO A 219 3.11 4.90 16.09
C PRO A 219 2.07 5.78 15.41
N LYS A 220 2.54 6.63 14.50
CA LYS A 220 1.67 7.53 13.75
C LYS A 220 0.94 6.77 12.65
N VAL A 221 -0.34 7.10 12.43
CA VAL A 221 -1.12 6.51 11.34
C VAL A 221 -0.61 7.08 10.02
N SER A 222 -0.12 6.21 9.13
CA SER A 222 0.29 6.57 7.77
C SER A 222 -0.80 6.21 6.75
N PRO A 223 -0.78 6.77 5.54
CA PRO A 223 -1.76 6.41 4.50
C PRO A 223 -1.74 4.91 4.12
N SER A 224 -0.59 4.24 4.23
CA SER A 224 -0.47 2.79 4.00
C SER A 224 -1.10 1.97 5.13
N VAL A 225 -0.96 2.42 6.38
CA VAL A 225 -1.66 1.86 7.55
C VAL A 225 -3.16 2.02 7.38
N LEU A 226 -3.64 3.24 7.13
CA LEU A 226 -5.08 3.49 6.93
C LEU A 226 -5.63 2.62 5.80
N ARG A 227 -4.92 2.51 4.67
CA ARG A 227 -5.32 1.63 3.56
C ARG A 227 -5.45 0.18 4.02
N SER A 228 -4.53 -0.30 4.85
CA SER A 228 -4.54 -1.67 5.38
C SER A 228 -5.68 -1.90 6.37
N ILE A 229 -5.99 -0.92 7.22
CA ILE A 229 -7.14 -0.94 8.13
C ILE A 229 -8.44 -0.99 7.33
N ILE A 230 -8.64 -0.08 6.38
CA ILE A 230 -9.83 -0.06 5.50
C ILE A 230 -9.97 -1.36 4.71
N ASP A 231 -8.86 -1.94 4.26
CA ASP A 231 -8.87 -3.24 3.62
C ASP A 231 -9.34 -4.35 4.57
N ALA A 232 -8.74 -4.46 5.75
CA ALA A 232 -9.06 -5.47 6.76
C ALA A 232 -10.51 -5.37 7.24
N VAL A 233 -10.93 -4.17 7.66
CA VAL A 233 -12.28 -3.87 8.14
C VAL A 233 -13.30 -4.11 7.03
N GLY A 234 -12.99 -3.69 5.80
CA GLY A 234 -13.89 -3.89 4.67
C GLY A 234 -14.06 -5.36 4.28
N ASN A 235 -13.09 -6.24 4.53
CA ASN A 235 -13.25 -7.68 4.35
C ASN A 235 -14.09 -8.32 5.46
N HIS A 236 -13.85 -8.00 6.72
CA HIS A 236 -14.37 -8.77 7.88
C HIS A 236 -15.60 -8.17 8.57
N SER A 237 -15.82 -6.85 8.44
CA SER A 237 -16.89 -6.16 9.17
C SER A 237 -18.04 -5.71 8.27
N ASN A 238 -19.05 -5.13 8.92
CA ASN A 238 -20.19 -4.50 8.28
C ASN A 238 -19.81 -3.18 7.62
N LEU A 239 -20.58 -2.79 6.61
CA LEU A 239 -20.37 -1.55 5.88
C LEU A 239 -20.46 -0.30 6.77
N SER A 240 -21.35 -0.30 7.77
CA SER A 240 -21.47 0.79 8.74
C SER A 240 -20.17 0.98 9.52
N THR A 241 -19.59 -0.10 10.06
CA THR A 241 -18.32 -0.07 10.77
C THR A 241 -17.20 0.45 9.88
N LEU A 242 -17.11 -0.03 8.62
CA LEU A 242 -16.13 0.46 7.66
C LEU A 242 -16.21 1.98 7.45
N ILE A 243 -17.43 2.51 7.28
CA ILE A 243 -17.67 3.95 7.11
C ILE A 243 -17.27 4.71 8.38
N SER A 244 -17.71 4.25 9.55
CA SER A 244 -17.38 4.90 10.82
C SER A 244 -15.88 4.95 11.06
N VAL A 245 -15.17 3.85 10.84
CA VAL A 245 -13.70 3.80 10.94
C VAL A 245 -13.06 4.74 9.93
N PHE A 246 -13.52 4.76 8.67
CA PHE A 246 -12.99 5.67 7.66
C PHE A 246 -13.17 7.14 8.06
N GLU A 247 -14.40 7.53 8.42
CA GLU A 247 -14.72 8.93 8.76
C GLU A 247 -13.98 9.39 10.01
N ALA A 248 -13.91 8.56 11.05
CA ALA A 248 -13.25 8.90 12.30
C ALA A 248 -11.72 8.99 12.14
N LEU A 249 -11.10 8.14 11.33
CA LEU A 249 -9.66 8.23 11.08
C LEU A 249 -9.34 9.43 10.17
N VAL A 250 -10.10 9.63 9.10
CA VAL A 250 -9.87 10.73 8.14
C VAL A 250 -10.27 12.09 8.69
N ASN A 251 -11.20 12.14 9.65
CA ASN A 251 -11.60 13.35 10.37
C ASN A 251 -11.53 13.10 11.88
N PRO A 252 -10.33 13.05 12.48
CA PRO A 252 -10.21 12.79 13.90
C PRO A 252 -10.92 13.90 14.69
N ILE A 253 -11.77 13.51 15.63
CA ILE A 253 -12.48 14.44 16.49
C ILE A 253 -11.47 15.04 17.47
N THR A 254 -11.42 16.37 17.56
CA THR A 254 -10.67 17.05 18.61
C THR A 254 -11.54 17.18 19.85
N LYS A 255 -11.20 16.48 20.93
CA LYS A 255 -11.79 16.71 22.26
C LYS A 255 -10.76 17.47 23.09
N ASP A 256 -11.15 18.62 23.63
CA ASP A 256 -10.29 19.48 24.45
C ASP A 256 -8.97 19.91 23.78
N GLY A 257 -9.00 20.05 22.45
CA GLY A 257 -7.82 20.41 21.65
C GLY A 257 -6.85 19.24 21.39
N ILE A 258 -7.11 18.06 21.95
CA ILE A 258 -6.31 16.85 21.72
C ILE A 258 -6.97 16.07 20.58
N GLN A 259 -6.22 15.83 19.50
CA GLN A 259 -6.65 14.94 18.42
C GLN A 259 -6.61 13.49 18.90
N THR A 260 -7.67 12.73 18.66
CA THR A 260 -7.75 11.31 19.04
C THR A 260 -6.67 10.44 18.37
N TYR A 261 -6.15 10.86 17.21
CA TYR A 261 -5.14 10.08 16.48
C TYR A 261 -4.03 10.97 15.95
N VAL A 262 -2.78 10.53 16.15
CA VAL A 262 -1.61 11.25 15.64
C VAL A 262 -1.29 10.75 14.24
N TRP A 263 -1.52 11.61 13.26
CA TRP A 263 -1.17 11.35 11.86
C TRP A 263 0.32 11.50 11.61
N LYS A 264 0.88 10.64 10.75
CA LYS A 264 2.26 10.82 10.28
C LYS A 264 2.28 12.00 9.34
N VAL A 265 2.83 13.12 9.82
CA VAL A 265 3.16 14.28 9.01
C VAL A 265 4.09 13.79 7.91
N THR A 266 3.66 13.91 6.66
CA THR A 266 4.53 13.56 5.53
C THR A 266 5.68 14.58 5.45
N PRO A 267 6.83 14.25 4.83
CA PRO A 267 7.93 15.21 4.67
C PRO A 267 7.50 16.52 4.00
N GLU A 268 6.48 16.44 3.13
CA GLU A 268 5.86 17.59 2.46
C GLU A 268 5.01 18.47 3.40
N GLU A 269 4.48 17.91 4.50
CA GLU A 269 3.71 18.64 5.52
C GLU A 269 4.59 19.22 6.62
N ALA A 270 5.75 18.61 6.88
CA ALA A 270 6.68 19.05 7.93
C ALA A 270 7.26 20.45 7.68
N SER A 271 7.23 20.93 6.44
CA SER A 271 7.80 22.22 6.02
C SER A 271 6.85 23.40 6.14
N THR A 272 5.57 23.19 6.47
CA THR A 272 4.57 24.27 6.47
C THR A 272 3.61 24.12 7.64
N SER A 273 3.79 24.94 8.67
CA SER A 273 3.01 25.00 9.90
C SER A 273 1.53 25.39 9.73
N GLN A 274 1.04 25.65 8.50
CA GLN A 274 -0.25 26.35 8.33
C GLN A 274 -1.23 25.80 7.27
N VAL A 275 -0.87 24.79 6.45
CA VAL A 275 -1.81 24.33 5.41
C VAL A 275 -1.86 22.81 5.33
N SER A 276 -2.22 22.16 6.44
CA SER A 276 -2.94 20.89 6.34
C SER A 276 -4.39 21.24 6.04
N ILE A 277 -4.89 20.82 4.89
CA ILE A 277 -6.34 20.77 4.64
C ILE A 277 -6.93 19.99 5.80
N LYS A 278 -7.76 20.63 6.65
CA LYS A 278 -8.40 20.09 7.86
C LYS A 278 -8.32 18.56 7.96
N GLY A 279 -7.26 18.05 8.59
CA GLY A 279 -7.16 16.66 9.07
C GLY A 279 -7.03 15.53 8.04
N LYS A 280 -6.83 15.75 6.74
CA LYS A 280 -6.98 14.66 5.74
C LYS A 280 -5.67 14.24 5.07
N ASN A 281 -4.96 13.30 5.68
CA ASN A 281 -3.91 12.50 5.01
C ASN A 281 -4.51 11.45 4.06
N LEU A 282 -5.48 11.89 3.26
CA LEU A 282 -6.25 11.06 2.35
C LEU A 282 -5.41 10.79 1.09
N SER A 283 -5.11 9.53 0.84
CA SER A 283 -4.46 9.12 -0.41
C SER A 283 -5.48 8.51 -1.38
N VAL A 284 -5.18 8.59 -2.69
CA VAL A 284 -5.97 7.88 -3.73
C VAL A 284 -6.11 6.40 -3.38
N SER A 285 -5.07 5.78 -2.83
CA SER A 285 -5.07 4.35 -2.52
C SER A 285 -6.02 3.97 -1.38
N VAL A 286 -6.27 4.89 -0.44
CA VAL A 286 -7.25 4.71 0.64
C VAL A 286 -8.66 4.83 0.06
N LEU A 287 -8.93 5.89 -0.71
CA LEU A 287 -10.21 6.08 -1.39
C LEU A 287 -10.54 4.94 -2.36
N ASP A 288 -9.54 4.45 -3.09
CA ASP A 288 -9.63 3.29 -3.97
C ASP A 288 -10.11 2.05 -3.22
N ARG A 289 -9.51 1.78 -2.05
CA ARG A 289 -9.89 0.62 -1.24
C ARG A 289 -11.26 0.79 -0.56
N LEU A 290 -11.57 2.00 -0.09
CA LEU A 290 -12.89 2.30 0.43
C LEU A 290 -13.95 2.10 -0.64
N LEU A 291 -13.77 2.71 -1.82
CA LEU A 291 -14.70 2.59 -2.94
C LEU A 291 -14.81 1.15 -3.43
N TYR A 292 -13.74 0.36 -3.44
CA TYR A 292 -13.81 -1.08 -3.70
C TYR A 292 -14.82 -1.76 -2.75
N HIS A 293 -14.67 -1.57 -1.44
CA HIS A 293 -15.53 -2.23 -0.45
C HIS A 293 -16.97 -1.70 -0.46
N ILE A 294 -17.16 -0.39 -0.60
CA ILE A 294 -18.50 0.22 -0.70
C ILE A 294 -19.16 -0.20 -2.02
N THR A 295 -18.42 -0.27 -3.12
CA THR A 295 -18.95 -0.76 -4.40
C THR A 295 -19.18 -2.25 -4.40
N GLN A 296 -18.67 -3.02 -3.45
CA GLN A 296 -19.01 -4.43 -3.27
C GLN A 296 -20.23 -4.56 -2.35
N LYS A 297 -20.11 -4.14 -1.09
CA LYS A 297 -21.12 -4.38 -0.05
C LYS A 297 -22.25 -3.34 0.02
N GLY A 298 -22.04 -2.14 -0.53
CA GLY A 298 -22.88 -0.98 -0.26
C GLY A 298 -23.91 -0.59 -1.32
N PRO A 299 -24.87 0.27 -0.92
CA PRO A 299 -25.87 0.82 -1.81
C PRO A 299 -25.28 1.89 -2.74
N SER A 300 -25.92 2.10 -3.89
CA SER A 300 -25.42 2.99 -4.94
C SER A 300 -25.30 4.46 -4.54
N PHE A 301 -26.15 4.94 -3.62
CA PHE A 301 -26.08 6.32 -3.16
C PHE A 301 -24.79 6.59 -2.37
N LEU A 302 -24.32 5.60 -1.61
CA LEU A 302 -23.11 5.74 -0.81
C LEU A 302 -21.86 5.75 -1.69
N VAL A 303 -21.83 4.91 -2.73
CA VAL A 303 -20.76 4.98 -3.75
C VAL A 303 -20.71 6.36 -4.40
N LYS A 304 -21.87 6.92 -4.77
CA LYS A 304 -21.95 8.27 -5.35
C LYS A 304 -21.46 9.33 -4.37
N HIS A 305 -21.84 9.23 -3.10
CA HIS A 305 -21.40 10.14 -2.05
C HIS A 305 -19.87 10.13 -1.93
N TYR A 306 -19.24 8.96 -1.81
CA TYR A 306 -17.77 8.89 -1.70
C TYR A 306 -17.03 9.22 -2.99
N LEU A 307 -17.65 9.03 -4.15
CA LEU A 307 -17.13 9.56 -5.42
C LEU A 307 -17.15 11.09 -5.47
N GLN A 308 -18.24 11.71 -5.02
CA GLN A 308 -18.35 13.16 -4.90
C GLN A 308 -17.34 13.70 -3.89
N TYR A 309 -17.19 13.01 -2.77
CA TYR A 309 -16.18 13.33 -1.76
C TYR A 309 -14.76 13.26 -2.35
N ALA A 310 -14.43 12.21 -3.12
CA ALA A 310 -13.15 12.10 -3.80
C ALA A 310 -12.93 13.23 -4.83
N MET A 311 -13.96 13.63 -5.57
CA MET A 311 -13.92 14.78 -6.49
C MET A 311 -13.69 16.10 -5.75
N TRP A 312 -14.39 16.30 -4.64
CA TRP A 312 -14.26 17.48 -3.81
C TRP A 312 -12.85 17.57 -3.20
N ALA A 313 -12.36 16.48 -2.59
CA ALA A 313 -11.02 16.43 -2.02
C ALA A 313 -9.92 16.66 -3.07
N TYR A 314 -10.10 16.11 -4.28
CA TYR A 314 -9.21 16.39 -5.41
C TYR A 314 -9.19 17.87 -5.79
N ASN A 315 -10.36 18.50 -5.93
CA ASN A 315 -10.45 19.92 -6.32
C ASN A 315 -9.87 20.84 -5.25
N GLU A 316 -10.12 20.54 -3.97
CA GLU A 316 -9.56 21.28 -2.84
C GLU A 316 -8.04 21.15 -2.81
N GLU A 317 -7.49 19.95 -3.01
CA GLU A 317 -6.05 19.75 -3.07
C GLU A 317 -5.42 20.45 -4.29
N LYS A 318 -6.07 20.39 -5.46
CA LYS A 318 -5.65 21.15 -6.65
C LYS A 318 -5.54 22.64 -6.35
N ALA A 319 -6.58 23.23 -5.74
CA ALA A 319 -6.61 24.65 -5.39
C ALA A 319 -5.51 25.03 -4.38
N ASN A 320 -5.30 24.22 -3.34
CA ASN A 320 -4.27 24.47 -2.34
C ASN A 320 -2.85 24.34 -2.93
N ASN A 321 -2.63 23.37 -3.81
CA ASN A 321 -1.35 23.21 -4.50
C ASN A 321 -1.08 24.36 -5.46
N MET A 322 -2.10 24.86 -6.16
CA MET A 322 -1.98 26.03 -7.02
C MET A 322 -1.63 27.28 -6.19
N ALA A 323 -2.35 27.54 -5.09
CA ALA A 323 -2.08 28.67 -4.20
C ALA A 323 -0.65 28.60 -3.61
N TYR A 324 -0.22 27.42 -3.17
CA TYR A 324 1.13 27.21 -2.65
C TYR A 324 2.22 27.46 -3.72
N ARG A 325 2.00 26.96 -4.94
CA ARG A 325 2.90 27.14 -6.07
C ARG A 325 3.05 28.60 -6.48
N ASN A 326 1.94 29.34 -6.51
CA ASN A 326 1.97 30.77 -6.80
C ASN A 326 2.69 31.53 -5.68
N SER A 327 2.42 31.19 -4.41
CA SER A 327 3.13 31.75 -3.26
C SER A 327 4.64 31.49 -3.30
N ILE A 328 5.09 30.36 -3.84
CA ILE A 328 6.53 30.08 -4.03
C ILE A 328 7.12 31.00 -5.09
N LEU A 329 6.44 31.18 -6.24
CA LEU A 329 6.95 32.06 -7.30
C LEU A 329 6.97 33.53 -6.88
N ASP A 330 5.92 33.98 -6.19
CA ASP A 330 5.78 35.38 -5.74
C ASP A 330 6.82 35.75 -4.68
N ASN A 331 7.17 34.81 -3.81
CA ASN A 331 8.16 34.99 -2.73
C ASN A 331 9.48 34.26 -3.01
N ALA A 332 9.79 34.03 -4.30
CA ALA A 332 10.97 33.27 -4.69
C ALA A 332 12.25 34.04 -4.35
N SER A 333 12.98 33.56 -3.35
CA SER A 333 14.35 33.93 -3.04
C SER A 333 15.20 32.67 -3.01
N LEU A 334 16.52 32.81 -3.12
CA LEU A 334 17.42 31.65 -3.06
C LEU A 334 17.24 30.86 -1.74
N ASP A 335 17.06 31.58 -0.63
CA ASP A 335 16.82 30.97 0.69
C ASP A 335 15.43 30.33 0.81
N SER A 336 14.38 30.96 0.28
CA SER A 336 13.04 30.39 0.34
C SER A 336 12.95 29.10 -0.48
N LEU A 337 13.58 29.09 -1.65
CA LEU A 337 13.67 27.92 -2.53
C LEU A 337 14.57 26.81 -1.97
N LYS A 338 15.62 27.15 -1.19
CA LYS A 338 16.48 26.16 -0.52
C LYS A 338 15.71 25.26 0.44
N HIS A 339 14.69 25.79 1.11
CA HIS A 339 13.92 25.07 2.13
C HIS A 339 12.50 24.67 1.69
N ALA A 340 11.98 25.27 0.60
CA ALA A 340 10.69 24.88 0.06
C ALA A 340 10.72 23.42 -0.43
N HIS A 341 9.71 22.63 -0.03
CA HIS A 341 9.48 21.31 -0.60
C HIS A 341 8.36 21.41 -1.63
N MET A 342 8.63 20.94 -2.83
CA MET A 342 7.65 20.97 -3.90
C MET A 342 6.42 20.12 -3.54
N ARG A 343 5.23 20.77 -3.49
CA ARG A 343 3.97 20.06 -3.26
C ARG A 343 3.44 19.44 -4.55
N ILE A 344 3.26 18.12 -4.49
CA ILE A 344 2.71 17.31 -5.55
C ILE A 344 1.26 16.98 -5.20
N PRO A 345 0.31 17.02 -6.16
CA PRO A 345 -1.05 16.58 -5.92
C PRO A 345 -1.03 15.10 -5.56
N ARG A 346 -1.50 14.74 -4.38
CA ARG A 346 -1.55 13.37 -3.87
C ARG A 346 -2.80 12.66 -4.35
N ILE A 347 -3.92 13.37 -4.42
CA ILE A 347 -5.19 12.88 -4.92
C ILE A 347 -5.26 13.17 -6.41
N PHE A 348 -5.64 12.14 -7.17
CA PHE A 348 -5.97 12.24 -8.58
C PHE A 348 -6.87 11.06 -8.94
N PHE A 349 -7.75 11.25 -9.90
CA PHE A 349 -8.56 10.17 -10.44
C PHE A 349 -7.65 9.26 -11.26
N SER A 350 -7.42 8.05 -10.75
CA SER A 350 -6.63 7.04 -11.43
C SER A 350 -7.53 6.03 -12.15
N ALA A 351 -7.02 5.40 -13.21
CA ALA A 351 -7.71 4.28 -13.83
C ALA A 351 -7.87 3.08 -12.88
N GLN A 352 -7.03 2.99 -11.84
CA GLN A 352 -7.16 2.00 -10.77
C GLN A 352 -8.45 2.22 -9.97
N LEU A 353 -8.78 3.48 -9.62
CA LEU A 353 -10.04 3.85 -8.97
C LEU A 353 -11.25 3.35 -9.76
N LEU A 354 -11.25 3.58 -11.08
CA LEU A 354 -12.30 3.08 -11.97
C LEU A 354 -12.32 1.55 -12.05
N THR A 355 -11.17 0.90 -11.95
CA THR A 355 -11.06 -0.57 -11.97
C THR A 355 -11.66 -1.18 -10.69
N SER A 356 -11.40 -0.58 -9.52
CA SER A 356 -12.01 -1.00 -8.26
C SER A 356 -13.53 -0.89 -8.30
N ILE A 357 -14.04 0.22 -8.83
CA ILE A 357 -15.49 0.40 -9.02
C ILE A 357 -16.03 -0.62 -10.02
N ARG A 358 -15.33 -0.86 -11.13
CA ARG A 358 -15.71 -1.87 -12.12
C ARG A 358 -15.86 -3.25 -11.48
N ILE A 359 -14.87 -3.68 -10.69
CA ILE A 359 -14.90 -5.00 -10.05
C ILE A 359 -16.12 -5.10 -9.11
N GLY A 360 -16.30 -4.14 -8.20
CA GLY A 360 -17.43 -4.16 -7.28
C GLY A 360 -18.80 -4.07 -7.96
N VAL A 361 -18.90 -3.38 -9.10
CA VAL A 361 -20.15 -3.30 -9.88
C VAL A 361 -20.44 -4.58 -10.63
N LEU A 362 -19.42 -5.24 -11.20
CA LEU A 362 -19.61 -6.50 -11.93
C LEU A 362 -20.15 -7.61 -11.02
N ASP A 363 -19.81 -7.59 -9.73
CA ASP A 363 -20.26 -8.59 -8.76
C ASP A 363 -21.74 -8.42 -8.34
N HIS A 364 -22.35 -7.24 -8.52
CA HIS A 364 -23.73 -6.97 -8.06
C HIS A 364 -24.62 -6.40 -9.17
N HIS A 365 -25.28 -7.30 -9.89
CA HIS A 365 -25.85 -7.07 -11.24
C HIS A 365 -27.06 -6.12 -11.35
N GLY A 366 -27.65 -5.63 -10.25
CA GLY A 366 -28.90 -4.84 -10.31
C GLY A 366 -28.82 -3.43 -9.72
N ILE A 367 -28.14 -3.29 -8.58
CA ILE A 367 -28.27 -2.10 -7.74
C ILE A 367 -27.44 -0.93 -8.27
N LYS A 368 -26.36 -1.22 -9.01
CA LYS A 368 -25.26 -0.26 -9.26
C LYS A 368 -25.22 0.37 -10.66
N ILE A 369 -26.24 0.15 -11.49
CA ILE A 369 -26.40 0.85 -12.79
C ILE A 369 -26.36 2.38 -12.60
N GLY A 370 -26.99 2.87 -11.53
CA GLY A 370 -26.98 4.31 -11.22
C GLY A 370 -25.58 4.88 -10.98
N VAL A 371 -24.61 4.07 -10.53
CA VAL A 371 -23.22 4.46 -10.35
C VAL A 371 -22.50 4.54 -11.69
N ILE A 372 -22.65 3.54 -12.55
CA ILE A 372 -22.03 3.55 -13.89
C ILE A 372 -22.53 4.77 -14.67
N ARG A 373 -23.85 5.02 -14.68
CA ARG A 373 -24.42 6.19 -15.38
C ARG A 373 -23.86 7.50 -14.83
N TYR A 374 -23.75 7.61 -13.51
CA TYR A 374 -23.16 8.78 -12.86
C TYR A 374 -21.70 8.97 -13.26
N LEU A 375 -20.90 7.90 -13.31
CA LEU A 375 -19.52 7.96 -13.76
C LEU A 375 -19.41 8.33 -15.24
N ILE A 376 -20.23 7.77 -16.13
CA ILE A 376 -20.25 8.14 -17.55
C ILE A 376 -20.53 9.63 -17.72
N ASP A 377 -21.48 10.18 -16.93
CA ASP A 377 -21.80 11.61 -16.93
C ASP A 377 -20.63 12.48 -16.43
N LYS A 378 -19.96 12.07 -15.34
CA LYS A 378 -18.90 12.87 -14.72
C LYS A 378 -17.51 12.68 -15.30
N LEU A 379 -17.23 11.56 -15.96
CA LEU A 379 -15.89 11.23 -16.43
C LEU A 379 -15.32 12.25 -17.44
N PRO A 380 -16.09 12.79 -18.41
CA PRO A 380 -15.58 13.84 -19.29
C PRO A 380 -15.10 15.08 -18.52
N MET A 381 -15.87 15.51 -17.51
CA MET A 381 -15.51 16.64 -16.65
C MET A 381 -14.23 16.38 -15.85
N ILE A 382 -14.08 15.16 -15.29
CA ILE A 382 -12.85 14.77 -14.57
C ILE A 382 -11.64 14.79 -15.51
N ILE A 383 -11.78 14.20 -16.70
CA ILE A 383 -10.70 14.15 -17.71
C ILE A 383 -10.29 15.56 -18.13
N GLN A 384 -11.27 16.45 -18.34
CA GLN A 384 -11.00 17.85 -18.67
C GLN A 384 -10.26 18.56 -17.54
N SER A 385 -10.74 18.43 -16.30
CA SER A 385 -10.13 19.07 -15.12
C SER A 385 -8.68 18.61 -14.86
N GLN A 386 -8.40 17.31 -15.05
CA GLN A 386 -7.03 16.77 -14.94
C GLN A 386 -6.14 17.18 -16.12
N GLU A 387 -6.70 17.39 -17.31
CA GLU A 387 -5.96 17.93 -18.45
C GLU A 387 -5.59 19.40 -18.19
N GLU A 388 -6.51 20.20 -17.68
CA GLU A 388 -6.26 21.58 -17.24
C GLU A 388 -5.15 21.61 -16.17
N GLU A 389 -5.22 20.74 -15.15
CA GLU A 389 -4.16 20.63 -14.13
C GLU A 389 -2.79 20.24 -14.74
N TYR A 390 -2.78 19.34 -15.72
CA TYR A 390 -1.54 18.97 -16.42
C TYR A 390 -0.94 20.18 -17.16
N GLN A 391 -1.76 20.96 -17.86
CA GLN A 391 -1.30 22.16 -18.57
C GLN A 391 -0.82 23.25 -17.60
N GLU A 392 -1.58 23.49 -16.53
CA GLU A 392 -1.21 24.41 -15.44
C GLU A 392 0.14 24.01 -14.84
N LEU A 393 0.34 22.73 -14.50
CA LEU A 393 1.59 22.23 -13.93
C LEU A 393 2.76 22.37 -14.92
N ALA A 394 2.53 22.09 -16.21
CA ALA A 394 3.55 22.22 -17.25
C ALA A 394 3.97 23.69 -17.46
N ASN A 395 3.01 24.62 -17.44
CA ASN A 395 3.28 26.05 -17.55
C ASN A 395 4.02 26.56 -16.31
N TRP A 396 3.54 26.20 -15.12
CA TRP A 396 4.18 26.57 -13.86
C TRP A 396 5.61 26.04 -13.77
N THR A 397 5.88 24.82 -14.25
CA THR A 397 7.24 24.24 -14.26
C THR A 397 8.19 25.08 -15.12
N LYS A 398 7.73 25.62 -16.25
CA LYS A 398 8.52 26.52 -17.10
C LYS A 398 8.77 27.88 -16.42
N GLU A 399 7.76 28.43 -15.76
CA GLU A 399 7.88 29.67 -15.00
C GLU A 399 8.86 29.51 -13.84
N TYR A 400 8.77 28.38 -13.12
CA TYR A 400 9.70 28.02 -12.05
C TYR A 400 11.13 27.89 -12.55
N GLU A 401 11.35 27.17 -13.65
CA GLU A 401 12.68 27.04 -14.28
C GLU A 401 13.24 28.41 -14.71
N SER A 402 12.41 29.26 -15.32
CA SER A 402 12.79 30.63 -15.67
C SER A 402 13.18 31.45 -14.43
N LYS A 403 12.41 31.34 -13.35
CA LYS A 403 12.66 32.09 -12.10
C LYS A 403 13.92 31.60 -11.39
N VAL A 404 14.15 30.30 -11.36
CA VAL A 404 15.40 29.71 -10.84
C VAL A 404 16.59 30.21 -11.64
N ASN A 405 16.51 30.21 -12.98
CA ASN A 405 17.59 30.72 -13.83
C ASN A 405 17.87 32.22 -13.58
N GLU A 406 16.83 33.04 -13.44
CA GLU A 406 16.96 34.46 -13.08
C GLU A 406 17.71 34.63 -11.74
N LEU A 407 17.29 33.87 -10.72
CA LEU A 407 17.91 33.91 -9.39
C LEU A 407 19.37 33.42 -9.39
N LEU A 408 19.69 32.40 -10.17
CA LEU A 408 21.06 31.89 -10.31
C LEU A 408 21.98 32.86 -11.07
N THR A 409 21.43 33.74 -11.90
CA THR A 409 22.21 34.77 -12.61
C THR A 409 22.45 36.04 -11.78
N ASN A 410 21.75 36.22 -10.66
CA ASN A 410 21.90 37.40 -9.82
C ASN A 410 23.24 37.40 -9.06
N GLU A 411 23.76 38.59 -8.74
CA GLU A 411 25.01 38.79 -7.99
C GLU A 411 25.01 38.15 -6.60
N GLU A 412 23.85 37.79 -6.06
CA GLU A 412 23.76 37.06 -4.79
C GLU A 412 24.23 35.62 -4.93
N ALA A 413 23.95 34.97 -6.07
CA ALA A 413 24.40 33.61 -6.34
C ALA A 413 25.93 33.53 -6.51
N THR A 414 26.56 34.59 -7.04
CA THR A 414 28.02 34.64 -7.19
C THR A 414 28.77 34.82 -5.87
N LYS A 415 28.05 35.23 -4.80
CA LYS A 415 28.61 35.36 -3.45
C LYS A 415 28.51 34.08 -2.62
N MET A 416 27.78 33.07 -3.11
CA MET A 416 27.65 31.79 -2.41
C MET A 416 28.91 30.95 -2.56
N ASP A 417 29.17 30.11 -1.56
CA ASP A 417 30.20 29.09 -1.66
C ASP A 417 29.80 28.02 -2.70
N ASN A 418 30.79 27.50 -3.43
CA ASN A 418 30.56 26.55 -4.51
C ASN A 418 29.78 25.30 -4.04
N GLU A 419 29.99 24.86 -2.79
CA GLU A 419 29.31 23.67 -2.25
C GLU A 419 27.81 23.92 -2.02
N THR A 420 27.41 25.07 -1.45
CA THR A 420 25.99 25.38 -1.32
C THR A 420 25.32 25.63 -2.66
N PHE A 421 26.03 26.24 -3.62
CA PHE A 421 25.54 26.44 -4.98
C PHE A 421 25.28 25.10 -5.68
N ASP A 422 26.23 24.17 -5.63
CA ASP A 422 26.10 22.83 -6.23
C ASP A 422 24.94 22.03 -5.59
N ASN A 423 24.80 22.10 -4.26
CA ASN A 423 23.70 21.46 -3.54
C ASN A 423 22.33 22.03 -3.94
N LEU A 424 22.24 23.36 -4.14
CA LEU A 424 21.02 24.01 -4.62
C LEU A 424 20.69 23.62 -6.05
N LEU A 425 21.68 23.59 -6.94
CA LEU A 425 21.50 23.17 -8.32
C LEU A 425 21.01 21.72 -8.39
N SER A 426 21.63 20.82 -7.63
CA SER A 426 21.21 19.42 -7.52
C SER A 426 19.77 19.27 -6.99
N LYS A 427 19.39 20.11 -6.03
CA LYS A 427 18.01 20.17 -5.52
C LYS A 427 17.04 20.62 -6.62
N PHE A 428 17.34 21.70 -7.34
CA PHE A 428 16.47 22.20 -8.42
C PHE A 428 16.31 21.21 -9.56
N GLU A 429 17.38 20.53 -9.96
CA GLU A 429 17.31 19.44 -10.94
C GLU A 429 16.39 18.31 -10.44
N THR A 430 16.48 17.98 -9.15
CA THR A 430 15.63 16.96 -8.52
C THR A 430 14.16 17.39 -8.51
N ASP A 431 13.88 18.65 -8.16
CA ASP A 431 12.53 19.22 -8.13
C ASP A 431 11.90 19.28 -9.54
N ILE A 432 12.64 19.77 -10.54
CA ILE A 432 12.19 19.82 -11.95
C ILE A 432 11.92 18.39 -12.46
N LYS A 433 12.81 17.44 -12.16
CA LYS A 433 12.61 16.04 -12.53
C LYS A 433 11.34 15.48 -11.91
N LEU A 434 11.10 15.75 -10.62
CA LEU A 434 9.93 15.30 -9.89
C LEU A 434 8.62 15.88 -10.48
N LEU A 435 8.61 17.16 -10.86
CA LEU A 435 7.47 17.80 -11.52
C LEU A 435 7.20 17.21 -12.90
N ASN A 436 8.24 16.96 -13.68
CA ASN A 436 8.13 16.35 -15.00
C ASN A 436 7.64 14.89 -14.93
N GLU A 437 8.14 14.10 -13.97
CA GLU A 437 7.64 12.76 -13.69
C GLU A 437 6.15 12.79 -13.31
N ARG A 438 5.75 13.79 -12.53
CA ARG A 438 4.34 13.97 -12.14
C ARG A 438 3.45 14.36 -13.31
N ALA A 439 3.85 15.35 -14.11
CA ALA A 439 3.11 15.77 -15.29
C ALA A 439 2.93 14.60 -16.26
N SER A 440 4.00 13.81 -16.47
CA SER A 440 3.95 12.58 -17.26
C SER A 440 2.98 11.55 -16.69
N THR A 441 2.95 11.41 -15.36
CA THR A 441 2.01 10.53 -14.66
C THR A 441 0.56 10.98 -14.84
N LEU A 442 0.24 12.28 -14.69
CA LEU A 442 -1.11 12.82 -14.92
C LEU A 442 -1.57 12.59 -16.36
N LYS A 443 -0.70 12.89 -17.34
CA LYS A 443 -0.97 12.64 -18.76
C LYS A 443 -1.27 11.16 -19.06
N LEU A 444 -0.50 10.26 -18.45
CA LEU A 444 -0.73 8.81 -18.59
C LEU A 444 -2.08 8.40 -17.98
N HIS A 445 -2.43 8.93 -16.81
CA HIS A 445 -3.73 8.67 -16.18
C HIS A 445 -4.89 9.19 -17.03
N ASN A 446 -4.81 10.41 -17.57
CA ASN A 446 -5.79 10.95 -18.50
C ASN A 446 -6.00 10.05 -19.73
N ARG A 447 -4.89 9.54 -20.31
CA ARG A 447 -4.98 8.59 -21.41
C ARG A 447 -5.72 7.32 -21.00
N PHE A 448 -5.43 6.76 -19.83
CA PHE A 448 -6.13 5.57 -19.34
C PHE A 448 -7.60 5.84 -19.02
N LEU A 449 -7.95 7.01 -18.48
CA LEU A 449 -9.34 7.40 -18.24
C LEU A 449 -10.12 7.56 -19.56
N ARG A 450 -9.51 8.14 -20.60
CA ARG A 450 -10.12 8.21 -21.94
C ARG A 450 -10.35 6.83 -22.52
N VAL A 451 -9.35 5.95 -22.44
CA VAL A 451 -9.52 4.54 -22.85
C VAL A 451 -10.64 3.90 -22.04
N ALA A 452 -10.69 4.13 -20.73
CA ALA A 452 -11.71 3.57 -19.86
C ALA A 452 -13.12 4.02 -20.23
N GLY A 453 -13.32 5.32 -20.39
CA GLY A 453 -14.58 5.94 -20.77
C GLY A 453 -15.07 5.50 -22.15
N ASN A 454 -14.16 5.35 -23.11
CA ASN A 454 -14.54 5.04 -24.49
C ASN A 454 -14.66 3.54 -24.79
N THR A 455 -13.93 2.67 -24.08
CA THR A 455 -13.83 1.24 -24.43
C THR A 455 -14.60 0.34 -23.48
N TRP A 456 -14.20 0.27 -22.21
CA TRP A 456 -14.71 -0.77 -21.32
C TRP A 456 -15.90 -0.31 -20.49
N MET A 457 -16.03 0.97 -20.14
CA MET A 457 -17.20 1.47 -19.40
C MET A 457 -18.51 1.24 -20.17
N PRO A 458 -18.61 1.54 -21.49
CA PRO A 458 -19.80 1.23 -22.29
C PRO A 458 -20.08 -0.28 -22.38
N LYS A 459 -19.03 -1.10 -22.50
CA LYS A 459 -19.16 -2.57 -22.52
C LYS A 459 -19.66 -3.12 -21.18
N VAL A 460 -19.15 -2.62 -20.06
CA VAL A 460 -19.61 -3.00 -18.71
C VAL A 460 -21.05 -2.56 -18.51
N TRP A 461 -21.41 -1.35 -18.96
CA TRP A 461 -22.79 -0.88 -18.96
C TRP A 461 -23.72 -1.83 -19.74
N GLU A 462 -23.34 -2.19 -20.97
CA GLU A 462 -24.12 -3.09 -21.82
C GLU A 462 -24.25 -4.49 -21.20
N GLN A 463 -23.17 -5.02 -20.64
CA GLN A 463 -23.17 -6.31 -19.93
C GLN A 463 -24.11 -6.31 -18.72
N VAL A 464 -24.03 -5.27 -17.87
CA VAL A 464 -24.89 -5.14 -16.69
C VAL A 464 -26.34 -4.92 -17.11
N ALA A 465 -26.59 -4.10 -18.13
CA ALA A 465 -27.93 -3.86 -18.68
C ALA A 465 -28.53 -5.15 -19.26
N SER A 466 -27.75 -5.94 -20.01
CA SER A 466 -28.16 -7.23 -20.58
C SER A 466 -28.51 -8.23 -19.47
N ARG A 467 -27.65 -8.39 -18.46
CA ARG A 467 -27.92 -9.25 -17.30
C ARG A 467 -29.19 -8.83 -16.55
N ARG A 468 -29.45 -7.52 -16.42
CA ARG A 468 -30.68 -7.01 -15.80
C ARG A 468 -31.92 -7.32 -16.64
N ARG A 469 -31.84 -7.23 -17.97
CA ARG A 469 -32.94 -7.64 -18.87
C ARG A 469 -33.23 -9.13 -18.69
N GLN A 470 -32.20 -9.98 -18.74
CA GLN A 470 -32.34 -11.43 -18.52
C GLN A 470 -32.91 -11.76 -17.13
N SER A 471 -32.48 -11.05 -16.08
CA SER A 471 -33.02 -11.25 -14.72
C SER A 471 -34.51 -10.86 -14.63
N ARG A 472 -34.91 -9.74 -15.23
CA ARG A 472 -36.33 -9.33 -15.29
C ARG A 472 -37.18 -10.32 -16.09
N GLU A 473 -36.64 -10.82 -17.20
CA GLU A 473 -37.30 -11.82 -18.02
C GLU A 473 -37.49 -13.14 -17.26
N LYS A 474 -36.47 -13.60 -16.52
CA LYS A 474 -36.60 -14.77 -15.63
C LYS A 474 -37.65 -14.59 -14.55
N VAL A 475 -37.67 -13.42 -13.88
CA VAL A 475 -38.70 -13.11 -12.87
C VAL A 475 -40.09 -13.07 -13.50
N ARG A 476 -40.23 -12.52 -14.71
CA ARG A 476 -41.50 -12.50 -15.44
C ARG A 476 -41.96 -13.91 -15.80
N LEU A 477 -41.07 -14.75 -16.33
CA LEU A 477 -41.36 -16.16 -16.66
C LEU A 477 -41.72 -16.97 -15.41
N GLN A 478 -41.08 -16.70 -14.27
CA GLN A 478 -41.41 -17.35 -13.00
C GLN A 478 -42.80 -16.93 -12.50
N ALA A 479 -43.12 -15.62 -12.52
CA ALA A 479 -44.44 -15.12 -12.16
C ALA A 479 -45.54 -15.66 -13.09
N GLU A 480 -45.30 -15.71 -14.41
CA GLU A 480 -46.22 -16.33 -15.38
C GLU A 480 -46.42 -17.83 -15.12
N LYS A 481 -45.38 -18.53 -14.64
CA LYS A 481 -45.47 -19.94 -14.26
C LYS A 481 -46.28 -20.13 -12.98
N GLU A 482 -46.01 -19.32 -11.95
CA GLU A 482 -46.76 -19.33 -10.68
C GLU A 482 -48.25 -19.04 -10.93
N GLU A 483 -48.57 -18.06 -11.77
CA GLU A 483 -49.95 -17.74 -12.17
C GLU A 483 -50.64 -18.91 -12.90
N ARG A 484 -49.91 -19.62 -13.78
CA ARG A 484 -50.43 -20.83 -14.45
C ARG A 484 -50.70 -21.97 -13.48
N GLU A 485 -49.81 -22.17 -12.50
CA GLU A 485 -49.98 -23.21 -11.47
C GLU A 485 -51.15 -22.88 -10.53
N GLU A 486 -51.36 -21.61 -10.18
CA GLU A 486 -52.53 -21.17 -9.42
C GLU A 486 -53.83 -21.39 -10.20
N LYS A 487 -53.86 -21.01 -11.49
CA LYS A 487 -55.01 -21.28 -12.38
C LYS A 487 -55.29 -22.78 -12.56
N ALA A 488 -54.25 -23.62 -12.60
CA ALA A 488 -54.41 -25.06 -12.69
C ALA A 488 -54.98 -25.65 -11.39
N LYS A 489 -54.55 -25.16 -10.22
CA LYS A 489 -55.10 -25.55 -8.92
C LYS A 489 -56.58 -25.16 -8.80
N THR A 490 -56.95 -23.94 -9.18
CA THR A 490 -58.35 -23.50 -9.12
C THR A 490 -59.25 -24.36 -10.00
N LEU A 491 -58.80 -24.72 -11.21
CA LEU A 491 -59.55 -25.63 -12.09
C LEU A 491 -59.68 -27.05 -11.53
N GLN A 492 -58.66 -27.54 -10.82
CA GLN A 492 -58.69 -28.85 -10.18
C GLN A 492 -59.68 -28.86 -9.00
N ASP A 493 -59.68 -27.81 -8.18
CA ASP A 493 -60.62 -27.66 -7.06
C ASP A 493 -62.07 -27.59 -7.56
N ASP A 494 -62.34 -26.82 -8.63
CA ASP A 494 -63.66 -26.74 -9.25
C ASP A 494 -64.13 -28.11 -9.80
N TYR A 495 -63.23 -28.90 -10.36
CA TYR A 495 -63.54 -30.23 -10.88
C TYR A 495 -63.93 -31.22 -9.76
N PHE A 496 -63.25 -31.17 -8.61
CA PHE A 496 -63.57 -32.02 -7.46
C PHE A 496 -64.89 -31.63 -6.79
N VAL A 497 -65.23 -30.34 -6.74
CA VAL A 497 -66.54 -29.88 -6.23
C VAL A 497 -67.68 -30.42 -7.10
N ALA A 498 -67.53 -30.39 -8.43
CA ALA A 498 -68.55 -30.93 -9.35
C ALA A 498 -68.73 -32.45 -9.26
N ALA A 499 -67.66 -33.21 -9.00
CA ALA A 499 -67.73 -34.68 -8.87
C ALA A 499 -68.35 -35.17 -7.54
N SER A 500 -68.45 -34.30 -6.54
CA SER A 500 -69.02 -34.61 -5.21
C SER A 500 -70.51 -34.27 -5.08
N ALA A 501 -71.16 -33.79 -6.13
CA ALA A 501 -72.60 -33.56 -6.14
C ALA A 501 -73.34 -34.91 -6.01
N PRO A 502 -74.22 -35.08 -5.01
CA PRO A 502 -74.94 -36.34 -4.80
C PRO A 502 -75.85 -36.62 -6.01
N VAL A 503 -75.68 -37.80 -6.61
CA VAL A 503 -76.56 -38.32 -7.65
C VAL A 503 -77.93 -38.58 -7.00
N SER A 504 -78.90 -37.72 -7.31
CA SER A 504 -80.31 -37.86 -6.91
C SER A 504 -81.06 -38.80 -7.83
#